data_AF-A0A2D6XHM3-F1
#
_entry.id   AF-A0A2D6XHM3-F1
#
_cell.length_a   1.000
_cell.length_b   1.000
_cell.length_c   1.000
_cell.angle_alpha   90.00
_cell.angle_beta   90.00
_cell.angle_gamma   90.00
#
_symmetry.space_group_name_H-M   'P 1'
#
loop_
_entity.id
_entity.type
_entity.pdbx_description
1 polymer ?
#
loop_
_entity_poly.entity_id
_entity_poly.type
_entity_poly.pdbx_seq_one_letter_code
_entity_poly.pdbx_strand_id
1 'polypeptide(L)'
;MPRNGKGQKVQTAPGQTYGKALEQEEAQKVAPLPQQPVPRMAPGSQGGLTRPTERPRQPITAGAPVGPGGGPEMVAQPPTGAVEELSERLRTYLPILETKAAQPDASANFRMFVRRVRALAARSPGEA
;
A
#
# COMPACT_ATOMS: atom_id res chain seq x y z
N MET A 1 8.56 16.06 -24.66
CA MET A 1 7.18 15.62 -24.35
C MET A 1 7.24 14.41 -23.41
N PRO A 2 6.62 14.43 -22.22
CA PRO A 2 6.58 13.25 -21.34
C PRO A 2 5.52 12.24 -21.81
N ARG A 3 5.90 10.96 -21.89
CA ARG A 3 5.08 9.86 -22.41
C ARG A 3 4.38 9.12 -21.26
N ASN A 4 3.05 9.28 -21.17
CA ASN A 4 2.20 8.51 -20.26
C ASN A 4 1.94 7.11 -20.85
N GLY A 5 2.81 6.13 -20.55
CA GLY A 5 2.65 4.73 -20.95
C GLY A 5 2.46 3.82 -19.74
N LYS A 6 1.38 3.02 -19.74
CA LYS A 6 1.09 1.98 -18.73
C LYS A 6 2.02 0.77 -18.89
N GLY A 7 3.31 0.94 -18.62
CA GLY A 7 4.33 -0.11 -18.65
C GLY A 7 5.38 0.11 -17.56
N GLN A 8 6.08 -0.95 -17.14
CA GLN A 8 7.22 -0.79 -16.24
C GLN A 8 8.22 0.19 -16.87
N LYS A 9 8.76 1.13 -16.07
CA LYS A 9 9.81 2.03 -16.54
C LYS A 9 11.02 1.16 -16.92
N VAL A 10 11.53 1.33 -18.13
CA VAL A 10 12.77 0.69 -18.57
C VAL A 10 13.87 1.10 -17.60
N GLN A 11 14.49 0.11 -16.95
CA GLN A 11 15.43 0.33 -15.87
C GLN A 11 16.73 -0.42 -16.16
N THR A 12 17.83 0.30 -15.99
CA THR A 12 19.19 -0.23 -16.19
C THR A 12 19.89 -0.30 -14.84
N ALA A 13 20.59 -1.40 -14.58
CA ALA A 13 21.35 -1.54 -13.33
C ALA A 13 22.54 -0.56 -13.29
N PRO A 14 22.85 0.07 -12.15
CA PRO A 14 24.02 0.93 -12.01
C PRO A 14 25.32 0.12 -12.06
N GLY A 15 26.38 0.68 -12.65
CA GLY A 15 27.71 0.04 -12.73
C GLY A 15 27.93 -0.92 -13.90
N GLN A 16 27.05 -0.92 -14.90
CA GLN A 16 27.20 -1.76 -16.10
C GLN A 16 28.31 -1.26 -17.02
N THR A 17 28.97 -2.20 -17.71
CA THR A 17 29.99 -1.91 -18.72
C THR A 17 29.36 -1.19 -19.91
N TYR A 18 30.11 -0.31 -20.57
CA TYR A 18 29.65 0.44 -21.74
C TYR A 18 29.07 -0.51 -22.81
N GLY A 19 27.85 -0.23 -23.28
CA GLY A 19 27.10 -1.05 -24.24
C GLY A 19 26.08 -2.02 -23.62
N LYS A 20 26.35 -2.57 -22.43
CA LYS A 20 25.42 -3.53 -21.77
C LYS A 20 24.13 -2.89 -21.26
N ALA A 21 24.19 -1.61 -20.93
CA ALA A 21 23.01 -0.81 -20.62
C ALA A 21 22.01 -0.78 -21.78
N LEU A 22 22.49 -0.58 -23.01
CA LEU A 22 21.64 -0.46 -24.20
C LEU A 22 20.94 -1.78 -24.52
N GLU A 23 21.67 -2.90 -24.44
CA GLU A 23 21.10 -4.25 -24.64
C GLU A 23 19.97 -4.54 -23.62
N GLN A 24 20.13 -4.12 -22.36
CA GLN A 24 19.11 -4.29 -21.32
C GLN A 24 17.86 -3.45 -21.61
N GLU A 25 18.06 -2.21 -22.07
CA GLU A 25 16.96 -1.34 -22.45
C GLU A 25 16.20 -1.87 -23.66
N GLU A 26 16.90 -2.40 -24.66
CA GLU A 26 16.30 -3.01 -25.85
C GLU A 26 15.55 -4.30 -25.51
N ALA A 27 16.11 -5.16 -24.66
CA ALA A 27 15.45 -6.39 -24.22
C ALA A 27 14.12 -6.08 -23.50
N GLN A 28 14.10 -5.07 -22.62
CA GLN A 28 12.89 -4.65 -21.90
C GLN A 28 11.85 -4.00 -22.82
N LYS A 29 12.26 -3.40 -23.94
CA LYS A 29 11.35 -2.85 -24.96
C LYS A 29 10.65 -3.94 -25.77
N VAL A 30 11.36 -5.05 -26.04
CA VAL A 30 10.83 -6.15 -26.87
C VAL A 30 9.95 -7.11 -26.07
N ALA A 31 10.24 -7.30 -24.77
CA ALA A 31 9.49 -8.18 -23.88
C ALA A 31 9.09 -7.44 -22.58
N PRO A 32 7.95 -6.73 -22.56
CA PRO A 32 7.49 -6.07 -21.33
C PRO A 32 7.18 -7.12 -20.24
N LEU A 33 7.70 -6.89 -19.04
CA LEU A 33 7.43 -7.75 -17.89
C LEU A 33 5.92 -7.77 -17.56
N PRO A 34 5.36 -8.95 -17.21
CA PRO A 34 3.96 -9.05 -16.83
C PRO A 34 3.70 -8.22 -15.57
N GLN A 35 2.67 -7.36 -15.62
CA GLN A 35 2.16 -6.70 -14.43
C GLN A 35 1.47 -7.76 -13.58
N GLN A 36 2.13 -8.22 -12.52
CA GLN A 36 1.50 -9.14 -11.59
C GLN A 36 0.41 -8.37 -10.80
N PRO A 37 -0.84 -8.83 -10.80
CA PRO A 37 -1.86 -8.23 -9.96
C PRO A 37 -1.42 -8.40 -8.49
N VAL A 38 -1.40 -7.32 -7.73
CA VAL A 38 -1.18 -7.38 -6.28
C VAL A 38 -2.29 -8.26 -5.67
N PRO A 39 -1.96 -9.42 -5.06
CA PRO A 39 -2.98 -10.31 -4.54
C PRO A 39 -3.69 -9.65 -3.36
N ARG A 40 -4.94 -9.23 -3.57
CA ARG A 40 -5.83 -8.82 -2.48
C ARG A 40 -6.44 -10.08 -1.88
N MET A 41 -5.92 -10.51 -0.73
CA MET A 41 -6.48 -11.64 -0.01
C MET A 41 -7.83 -11.24 0.58
N ALA A 42 -8.90 -11.94 0.20
CA ALA A 42 -10.21 -11.75 0.80
C ALA A 42 -10.30 -12.55 2.11
N PRO A 43 -11.03 -12.07 3.13
CA PRO A 43 -11.30 -12.86 4.33
C PRO A 43 -11.89 -14.22 3.96
N GLY A 44 -11.31 -15.31 4.47
CA GLY A 44 -11.74 -16.68 4.17
C GLY A 44 -11.25 -17.25 2.82
N SER A 45 -10.47 -16.52 2.03
CA SER A 45 -9.97 -17.01 0.72
C SER A 45 -8.95 -18.15 0.82
N GLN A 46 -8.49 -18.47 2.04
CA GLN A 46 -7.48 -19.48 2.34
C GLN A 46 -8.09 -20.89 2.53
N GLY A 47 -9.41 -21.05 2.44
CA GLY A 47 -10.11 -22.33 2.59
C GLY A 47 -10.77 -22.52 3.96
N GLY A 48 -11.13 -23.76 4.28
CA GLY A 48 -11.89 -24.09 5.51
C GLY A 48 -11.12 -23.80 6.81
N LEU A 49 -11.86 -23.46 7.87
CA LEU A 49 -11.30 -23.13 9.19
C LEU A 49 -10.58 -24.31 9.86
N THR A 50 -10.86 -25.54 9.43
CA THR A 50 -10.25 -26.77 9.96
C THR A 50 -9.02 -27.23 9.16
N ARG A 51 -8.56 -26.45 8.18
CA ARG A 51 -7.37 -26.81 7.39
C ARG A 51 -6.11 -26.82 8.28
N PRO A 52 -5.13 -27.71 8.02
CA PRO A 52 -3.84 -27.66 8.69
C PRO A 52 -3.10 -26.33 8.46
N THR A 53 -2.21 -25.96 9.38
CA THR A 53 -1.36 -24.78 9.21
C THR A 53 -0.34 -24.99 8.09
N GLU A 54 -0.19 -23.99 7.21
CA GLU A 54 0.82 -24.00 6.14
C GLU A 54 2.24 -23.79 6.69
N ARG A 55 2.37 -23.33 7.94
CA ARG A 55 3.67 -23.02 8.56
C ARG A 55 3.77 -23.63 9.96
N PRO A 56 3.93 -24.97 10.09
CA PRO A 56 3.92 -25.65 11.39
C PRO A 56 5.04 -25.23 12.34
N ARG A 57 6.19 -24.79 11.79
CA ARG A 57 7.37 -24.38 12.57
C ARG A 57 7.37 -22.88 12.90
N GLN A 58 6.44 -22.10 12.35
CA GLN A 58 6.40 -20.66 12.62
C GLN A 58 5.69 -20.42 13.96
N PRO A 59 6.28 -19.62 14.88
CA PRO A 59 5.61 -19.25 16.11
C PRO A 59 4.31 -18.51 15.83
N ILE A 60 3.28 -18.75 16.66
CA ILE A 60 1.98 -18.07 16.56
C ILE A 60 2.10 -16.55 16.75
N THR A 61 3.19 -16.10 17.39
CA THR A 61 3.44 -14.68 17.66
C THR A 61 4.20 -13.97 16.54
N ALA A 62 4.45 -14.61 15.40
CA ALA A 62 5.13 -13.96 14.29
C ALA A 62 4.29 -12.79 13.73
N GLY A 63 4.91 -11.62 13.60
CA GLY A 63 4.24 -10.37 13.24
C GLY A 63 3.67 -9.59 14.43
N ALA A 64 3.76 -10.13 15.65
CA ALA A 64 3.37 -9.45 16.88
C ALA A 64 4.60 -8.89 17.61
N PRO A 65 4.49 -7.79 18.36
CA PRO A 65 5.60 -7.21 19.13
C PRO A 65 5.98 -8.03 20.38
N VAL A 66 5.43 -9.24 20.54
CA VAL A 66 5.57 -10.07 21.75
C VAL A 66 5.93 -11.50 21.38
N GLY A 67 6.65 -12.17 22.29
CA GLY A 67 7.01 -13.58 22.14
C GLY A 67 8.22 -13.84 21.24
N PRO A 68 8.50 -15.11 20.92
CA PRO A 68 9.71 -15.53 20.21
C PRO A 68 9.64 -15.38 18.67
N GLY A 69 8.47 -15.06 18.10
CA GLY A 69 8.32 -14.75 16.68
C GLY A 69 8.92 -13.39 16.33
N GLY A 70 9.37 -13.22 15.08
CA GLY A 70 9.82 -11.91 14.57
C GLY A 70 8.69 -10.88 14.68
N GLY A 71 9.04 -9.62 14.92
CA GLY A 71 8.11 -8.56 15.25
C GLY A 71 7.30 -8.04 14.05
N PRO A 72 6.61 -6.89 14.20
CA PRO A 72 5.77 -6.30 13.16
C PRO A 72 6.53 -5.95 11.86
N GLU A 73 7.86 -5.88 11.90
CA GLU A 73 8.74 -5.71 10.74
C GLU A 73 8.66 -6.88 9.72
N MET A 74 8.24 -8.07 10.16
CA MET A 74 8.03 -9.23 9.29
C MET A 74 6.77 -9.09 8.42
N VAL A 75 5.86 -8.17 8.77
CA VAL A 75 4.62 -7.95 8.04
C VAL A 75 4.89 -6.96 6.92
N ALA A 76 4.69 -7.39 5.67
CA ALA A 76 4.78 -6.51 4.51
C ALA A 76 3.87 -5.30 4.71
N GLN A 77 4.46 -4.13 4.88
CA GLN A 77 3.71 -2.89 4.96
C GLN A 77 3.05 -2.61 3.61
N PRO A 78 1.80 -2.11 3.60
CA PRO A 78 1.18 -1.67 2.37
C PRO A 78 2.06 -0.58 1.73
N PRO A 79 2.12 -0.51 0.39
CA PRO A 79 2.92 0.51 -0.30
C PRO A 79 2.50 1.90 0.18
N THR A 80 3.42 2.61 0.82
CA THR A 80 3.22 3.90 1.48
C THR A 80 2.68 4.99 0.55
N GLY A 81 2.98 4.93 -0.74
CA GLY A 81 2.59 5.96 -1.72
C GLY A 81 1.09 6.11 -1.94
N ALA A 82 0.30 5.04 -1.84
CA ALA A 82 -1.15 5.12 -2.06
C ALA A 82 -1.90 5.82 -0.91
N VAL A 83 -1.37 5.70 0.32
CA VAL A 83 -1.93 6.35 1.51
C VAL A 83 -1.57 7.83 1.51
N GLU A 84 -0.39 8.18 1.02
CA GLU A 84 0.07 9.57 0.96
C GLU A 84 -0.78 10.43 0.02
N GLU A 85 -0.95 10.00 -1.24
CA GLU A 85 -1.78 10.68 -2.25
C GLU A 85 -3.23 10.85 -1.78
N LEU A 86 -3.76 9.84 -1.07
CA LEU A 86 -5.09 9.90 -0.48
C LEU A 86 -5.15 10.92 0.66
N SER A 87 -4.14 10.96 1.53
CA SER A 87 -4.08 11.88 2.67
C SER A 87 -4.06 13.35 2.22
N GLU A 88 -3.28 13.67 1.19
CA GLU A 88 -3.20 15.02 0.62
C GLU A 88 -4.54 15.47 0.03
N ARG A 89 -5.19 14.60 -0.75
CA ARG A 89 -6.53 14.87 -1.31
C ARG A 89 -7.57 15.09 -0.21
N LEU A 90 -7.54 14.28 0.85
CA LEU A 90 -8.48 14.40 1.96
C LEU A 90 -8.30 15.70 2.75
N ARG A 91 -7.07 16.24 2.86
CA ARG A 91 -6.81 17.55 3.48
C ARG A 91 -7.52 18.68 2.74
N THR A 92 -7.59 18.62 1.41
CA THR A 92 -8.29 19.63 0.59
C THR A 92 -9.80 19.65 0.85
N TYR A 93 -10.42 18.48 1.03
CA TYR A 93 -11.87 18.38 1.20
C TYR A 93 -12.36 18.47 2.66
N LEU A 94 -11.46 18.33 3.63
CA LEU A 94 -11.78 18.32 5.06
C LEU A 94 -12.63 19.52 5.54
N PRO A 95 -12.32 20.78 5.19
CA PRO A 95 -13.10 21.92 5.66
C PRO A 95 -14.58 21.85 5.24
N ILE A 96 -14.84 21.37 4.03
CA ILE A 96 -16.21 21.21 3.50
C ILE A 96 -16.94 20.06 4.22
N LEU A 97 -16.22 19.01 4.57
CA LEU A 97 -16.79 17.89 5.33
C LEU A 97 -17.08 18.27 6.78
N GLU A 98 -16.20 19.05 7.42
CA GLU A 98 -16.36 19.53 8.80
C GLU A 98 -17.54 20.51 8.92
N THR A 99 -17.66 21.45 7.99
CA THR A 99 -18.81 22.37 7.94
C THR A 99 -20.13 21.62 7.81
N LYS A 100 -20.21 20.60 6.96
CA LYS A 100 -21.40 19.73 6.85
C LYS A 100 -21.62 18.88 8.09
N ALA A 101 -20.56 18.37 8.72
CA ALA A 101 -20.67 17.54 9.92
C ALA A 101 -21.11 18.33 11.17
N ALA A 102 -20.88 19.64 11.19
CA ALA A 102 -21.33 20.55 12.24
C ALA A 102 -22.82 20.92 12.13
N GLN A 103 -23.48 20.61 11.00
CA GLN A 103 -24.91 20.88 10.83
C GLN A 103 -25.75 19.94 11.72
N PRO A 104 -26.87 20.42 12.28
CA PRO A 104 -27.71 19.63 13.19
C PRO A 104 -28.42 18.45 12.52
N ASP A 105 -28.55 18.46 11.19
CA ASP A 105 -29.10 17.37 10.37
C ASP A 105 -28.07 16.25 10.06
N ALA A 106 -26.79 16.45 10.41
CA ALA A 106 -25.74 15.48 10.13
C ALA A 106 -25.91 14.20 10.97
N SER A 107 -26.01 13.06 10.27
CA SER A 107 -26.09 11.75 10.92
C SER A 107 -24.87 11.44 11.79
N ALA A 108 -25.05 10.65 12.85
CA ALA A 108 -23.96 10.23 13.73
C ALA A 108 -22.86 9.47 12.97
N ASN A 109 -23.24 8.66 11.98
CA ASN A 109 -22.31 7.94 11.12
C ASN A 109 -21.44 8.89 10.28
N PHE A 110 -22.02 9.97 9.77
CA PHE A 110 -21.28 10.98 9.01
C PHE A 110 -20.26 11.71 9.89
N ARG A 111 -20.63 12.09 11.11
CA ARG A 111 -19.70 12.71 12.08
C ARG A 111 -18.55 11.78 12.44
N MET A 112 -18.83 10.49 12.64
CA MET A 112 -17.80 9.48 12.88
C MET A 112 -16.88 9.28 11.68
N PHE A 113 -17.43 9.32 10.46
CA PHE A 113 -16.65 9.28 9.23
C PHE A 113 -15.69 10.48 9.13
N VAL A 114 -16.19 11.71 9.34
CA VAL A 114 -15.36 12.92 9.29
C VAL A 114 -14.27 12.89 10.35
N ARG A 115 -14.56 12.41 11.56
CA ARG A 115 -13.55 12.21 12.61
C ARG A 115 -12.44 11.25 12.17
N ARG A 116 -12.79 10.17 11.46
CA ARG A 116 -11.82 9.20 10.91
C ARG A 116 -10.99 9.81 9.79
N VAL A 117 -11.62 10.58 8.89
CA VAL A 117 -10.92 11.30 7.82
C VAL A 117 -9.92 12.31 8.38
N ARG A 118 -10.31 13.05 9.44
CA ARG A 118 -9.40 13.96 10.15
C ARG A 118 -8.18 13.23 10.72
N ALA A 119 -8.38 12.07 11.36
CA ALA A 119 -7.28 11.28 11.91
C ALA A 119 -6.32 10.76 10.81
N LEU A 120 -6.86 10.37 9.66
CA LEU A 120 -6.05 9.94 8.51
C LEU A 120 -5.27 11.09 7.88
N ALA A 121 -5.85 12.28 7.78
CA ALA A 121 -5.19 13.46 7.24
C ALA A 121 -4.13 14.04 8.18
N ALA A 122 -4.30 13.88 9.50
CA ALA A 122 -3.36 14.35 10.53
C ALA A 122 -2.13 13.46 10.71
N ARG A 123 -2.16 12.22 10.19
CA ARG A 123 -0.98 11.34 10.18
C ARG A 123 0.00 11.86 9.14
N SER A 124 0.97 12.65 9.56
CA SER A 124 2.06 13.15 8.72
C SER A 124 2.92 11.99 8.21
N PRO A 125 3.46 12.05 6.97
CA PRO A 125 4.58 11.19 6.57
C PRO A 125 5.82 11.59 7.36
N GLY A 126 6.10 10.92 8.47
CA GLY A 126 7.28 11.25 9.28
C GLY A 126 7.39 10.60 10.65
N GLU A 127 6.33 9.98 11.18
CA GLU A 127 6.43 9.16 12.39
C GLU A 127 6.07 7.71 12.12
N ALA A 128 7.10 6.94 11.73
CA ALA A 128 7.29 5.52 11.99
C ALA A 128 8.74 5.15 11.70
#